data_AF-A0A7C4QA34-F1
#
_entry.id   AF-A0A7C4QA34-F1
#
_cell.length_a   1.000
_cell.length_b   1.000
_cell.length_c   1.000
_cell.angle_alpha   90.00
_cell.angle_beta   90.00
_cell.angle_gamma   90.00
#
_symmetry.space_group_name_H-M   'P 1'
#
loop_
_entity.id
_entity.type
_entity.pdbx_description
1 polymer ?
#
loop_
_entity_poly.entity_id
_entity_poly.type
_entity_poly.pdbx_seq_one_letter_code
_entity_poly.pdbx_strand_id
1 'polypeptide(L)'
;MEQKNSHYVRQFVGYARYDTSEELAALSEVYRVLCTLLNLFYPSTKLIAKHREQATLRKTYNTPQTPFSRVLASPFLPLKAKEQLSALKARYDPVQLRYELDMALEKLHYAHSHKKCIEICYEES
;
A
#
# COMPACT_ATOMS: atom_id res chain seq x y z
N MET A 1 -3.15 15.03 -2.82
CA MET A 1 -3.03 13.75 -3.56
C MET A 1 -3.74 12.66 -2.73
N GLU A 2 -5.07 12.57 -2.81
CA GLU A 2 -5.88 11.68 -1.93
C GLU A 2 -6.15 10.30 -2.57
N GLN A 3 -6.17 10.23 -3.91
CA GLN A 3 -6.70 9.06 -4.64
C GLN A 3 -5.91 7.77 -4.43
N LYS A 4 -4.58 7.83 -4.29
CA LYS A 4 -3.76 6.64 -4.07
C LYS A 4 -3.85 6.12 -2.63
N ASN A 5 -4.01 7.02 -1.65
CA ASN A 5 -4.18 6.63 -0.25
C ASN A 5 -5.52 5.91 -0.04
N SER A 6 -6.59 6.35 -0.71
CA SER A 6 -7.88 5.68 -0.61
C SER A 6 -7.85 4.23 -1.11
N HIS A 7 -7.22 3.98 -2.26
CA HIS A 7 -7.24 2.64 -2.87
C HIS A 7 -6.23 1.67 -2.27
N TYR A 8 -5.05 2.16 -1.87
CA TYR A 8 -3.97 1.29 -1.40
C TYR A 8 -3.85 1.20 0.12
N VAL A 9 -4.37 2.18 0.85
CA VAL A 9 -4.30 2.20 2.31
C VAL A 9 -5.68 1.95 2.90
N ARG A 10 -6.65 2.86 2.66
CA ARG A 10 -7.97 2.79 3.30
C ARG A 10 -8.76 1.53 2.92
N GLN A 11 -8.52 0.96 1.75
CA GLN A 11 -9.14 -0.32 1.36
C GLN A 11 -8.74 -1.49 2.28
N PHE A 12 -7.53 -1.46 2.84
CA PHE A 12 -7.01 -2.55 3.67
C PHE A 12 -7.16 -2.28 5.16
N VAL A 13 -6.80 -1.08 5.61
CA VAL A 13 -6.78 -0.73 7.05
C VAL A 13 -7.99 0.08 7.50
N GLY A 14 -8.90 0.44 6.59
CA GLY A 14 -10.10 1.19 6.91
C GLY A 14 -9.83 2.62 7.40
N TYR A 15 -10.66 3.08 8.34
CA TYR A 15 -10.66 4.46 8.88
C TYR A 15 -10.41 4.52 10.39
N ALA A 16 -10.08 3.39 11.01
CA ALA A 16 -9.91 3.30 12.46
C ALA A 16 -8.71 4.15 12.94
N ARG A 17 -8.79 4.63 14.18
CA ARG A 17 -7.70 5.33 14.85
C ARG A 17 -6.86 4.33 15.65
N TYR A 18 -5.69 4.04 15.11
CA TYR A 18 -4.65 3.23 15.76
C TYR A 18 -3.74 4.16 16.56
N ASP A 19 -3.82 4.12 17.89
CA ASP A 19 -3.09 5.05 18.77
C ASP A 19 -2.37 4.33 19.93
N THR A 20 -2.39 2.99 19.93
CA THR A 20 -1.58 2.18 20.85
C THR A 20 -0.32 1.64 20.16
N SER A 21 0.69 1.33 20.96
CA SER A 21 1.92 0.70 20.46
C SER A 21 1.69 -0.67 19.84
N GLU A 22 0.71 -1.43 20.35
CA GLU A 22 0.33 -2.74 19.82
C GLU A 22 -0.29 -2.62 18.42
N GLU A 23 -1.24 -1.70 18.24
CA GLU A 23 -1.82 -1.42 16.92
C GLU A 23 -0.76 -0.90 15.94
N LEU A 24 0.19 -0.07 16.39
CA LEU A 24 1.28 0.42 15.54
C LEU A 24 2.18 -0.73 15.04
N ALA A 25 2.49 -1.69 15.91
CA ALA A 25 3.28 -2.86 15.53
C ALA A 25 2.53 -3.72 14.51
N ALA A 26 1.26 -4.03 14.76
CA ALA A 26 0.41 -4.78 13.83
C ALA A 26 0.25 -4.06 12.48
N LEU A 27 0.03 -2.75 12.50
CA LEU A 27 -0.07 -1.91 11.30
C LEU A 27 1.24 -1.91 10.49
N SER A 28 2.38 -1.91 11.17
CA SER A 28 3.69 -2.00 10.52
C SER A 28 3.87 -3.35 9.80
N GLU A 29 3.40 -4.45 10.40
CA GLU A 29 3.39 -5.77 9.74
C GLU A 29 2.52 -5.74 8.47
N VAL A 30 1.32 -5.17 8.54
CA VAL A 30 0.42 -5.02 7.38
C VAL A 30 1.12 -4.27 6.25
N TYR A 31 1.72 -3.11 6.52
CA TYR A 31 2.37 -2.33 5.48
C TYR A 31 3.62 -2.99 4.91
N ARG A 32 4.39 -3.75 5.70
CA ARG A 32 5.55 -4.49 5.19
C ARG A 32 5.14 -5.46 4.08
N VAL A 33 4.07 -6.21 4.30
CA VAL A 33 3.56 -7.19 3.33
C VAL A 33 2.85 -6.49 2.17
N LEU A 34 1.95 -5.54 2.47
CA LEU A 34 1.17 -4.82 1.47
C LEU A 34 2.07 -4.03 0.51
N CYS A 35 3.06 -3.29 1.01
CA CYS A 35 4.01 -2.57 0.16
C CYS A 35 4.78 -3.51 -0.77
N THR A 36 5.10 -4.72 -0.31
CA THR A 36 5.78 -5.73 -1.13
C THR A 36 4.87 -6.20 -2.27
N LEU A 37 3.61 -6.52 -1.97
CA LEU A 37 2.59 -6.88 -2.97
C LEU A 37 2.37 -5.77 -4.00
N LEU A 38 2.16 -4.54 -3.53
CA LEU A 38 1.88 -3.38 -4.39
C LEU A 38 3.04 -3.04 -5.33
N ASN A 39 4.28 -3.17 -4.85
CA ASN A 39 5.45 -2.81 -5.65
C ASN A 39 5.86 -3.90 -6.62
N LEU A 40 5.77 -5.17 -6.22
CA LEU A 40 6.30 -6.29 -7.00
C LEU A 40 5.28 -6.97 -7.91
N PHE A 41 4.01 -7.01 -7.51
CA PHE A 41 3.02 -7.89 -8.15
C PHE A 41 1.79 -7.16 -8.68
N TYR A 42 1.31 -6.11 -8.03
CA TYR A 42 0.06 -5.47 -8.47
C TYR A 42 0.31 -4.44 -9.57
N PRO A 43 -0.41 -4.52 -10.70
CA PRO A 43 -0.29 -3.54 -11.76
C PRO A 43 -0.88 -2.19 -11.31
N SER A 44 -0.21 -1.10 -11.69
CA SER A 44 -0.70 0.26 -11.45
C SER A 44 -0.73 1.05 -12.76
N THR A 45 -1.77 1.86 -12.92
CA THR A 45 -1.87 2.83 -14.00
C THR A 45 -1.42 4.21 -13.53
N LYS A 46 -0.82 4.97 -14.43
CA LYS A 46 -0.47 6.38 -14.28
C LYS A 46 -1.27 7.16 -15.31
N LEU A 47 -1.80 8.29 -14.86
CA LEU A 47 -2.42 9.29 -15.73
C LEU A 47 -1.31 9.92 -16.59
N ILE A 48 -1.41 9.80 -17.91
CA ILE A 48 -0.46 10.39 -18.87
C ILE A 48 -0.88 11.82 -19.19
N ALA A 49 -2.15 12.01 -19.51
CA ALA A 49 -2.68 13.30 -19.91
C ALA A 49 -4.07 13.51 -19.31
N LYS A 50 -4.37 14.77 -19.01
CA LYS A 50 -5.73 15.21 -18.74
C LYS A 50 -5.95 16.48 -19.56
N HIS A 51 -7.04 16.54 -20.30
CA HIS A 51 -7.42 17.72 -21.05
C HIS A 51 -8.92 17.98 -20.89
N ARG A 52 -9.28 19.26 -20.89
CA ARG A 52 -10.66 19.70 -20.69
C ARG A 52 -11.24 20.10 -22.04
N GLU A 53 -12.30 19.43 -22.43
CA GLU A 53 -13.11 19.79 -23.60
C GLU A 53 -14.44 20.34 -23.06
N GLN A 54 -14.59 21.67 -23.10
CA GLN A 54 -15.74 22.39 -22.51
C GLN A 54 -15.96 22.03 -21.02
N ALA A 55 -17.10 21.45 -20.68
CA ALA A 55 -17.43 21.01 -19.34
C ALA A 55 -16.83 19.63 -18.97
N THR A 56 -16.30 18.88 -19.95
CA THR A 56 -15.88 17.48 -19.77
C THR A 56 -14.36 17.38 -19.59
N LEU A 57 -13.93 16.63 -18.57
CA LEU A 57 -12.53 16.29 -18.35
C LEU A 57 -12.22 14.91 -18.94
N ARG A 58 -11.39 14.84 -19.97
CA ARG A 58 -10.88 13.58 -20.53
C ARG A 58 -9.54 13.23 -19.91
N LYS A 59 -9.35 11.95 -19.59
CA LYS A 59 -8.15 11.40 -18.94
C LYS A 59 -7.62 10.23 -19.73
N THR A 60 -6.34 10.30 -20.10
CA THR A 60 -5.64 9.21 -20.80
C THR A 60 -4.69 8.54 -19.84
N TYR A 61 -4.84 7.23 -19.66
CA TYR A 61 -4.00 6.42 -18.77
C TYR A 61 -3.01 5.58 -19.57
N ASN A 62 -1.88 5.25 -18.95
CA ASN A 62 -0.93 4.32 -19.54
C ASN A 62 -1.41 2.87 -19.40
N THR A 63 -0.77 1.98 -20.15
CA THR A 63 -0.93 0.53 -19.97
C THR A 63 -0.59 0.14 -18.52
N PRO A 64 -1.44 -0.66 -17.84
CA PRO A 64 -1.16 -1.13 -16.49
C PRO A 64 0.16 -1.89 -16.43
N GLN A 65 1.03 -1.51 -15.49
CA GLN A 65 2.32 -2.16 -15.25
C GLN A 65 2.63 -2.15 -13.76
N THR A 66 3.29 -3.18 -13.25
CA THR A 66 3.76 -3.16 -11.86
C THR A 66 4.85 -2.10 -11.70
N PRO A 67 4.98 -1.48 -10.51
CA PRO A 67 6.10 -0.58 -10.22
C PRO A 67 7.45 -1.25 -10.50
N PHE A 68 7.60 -2.53 -10.13
CA PHE A 68 8.75 -3.36 -10.46
C PHE A 68 9.08 -3.38 -11.96
N SER A 69 8.13 -3.72 -12.83
CA SER A 69 8.35 -3.77 -14.28
C SER A 69 8.74 -2.40 -14.84
N ARG A 70 8.17 -1.32 -14.29
CA ARG A 70 8.50 0.06 -14.68
C ARG A 70 9.93 0.44 -14.29
N VAL A 71 10.39 0.01 -13.11
CA VAL A 71 11.76 0.21 -12.63
C VAL A 71 12.75 -0.56 -13.51
N LEU A 72 12.44 -1.81 -13.88
CA LEU A 72 13.28 -2.60 -14.79
C LEU A 72 13.39 -1.98 -16.19
N ALA A 73 12.31 -1.37 -16.69
CA ALA A 73 12.30 -0.67 -17.98
C ALA A 73 13.03 0.69 -17.95
N SER A 74 13.36 1.22 -16.76
CA SER A 74 14.02 2.52 -16.64
C SER A 74 15.46 2.46 -17.19
N PRO A 75 15.89 3.43 -18.01
CA PRO A 75 17.27 3.52 -18.48
C PRO A 75 18.23 4.01 -17.39
N PHE A 76 17.71 4.64 -16.34
CA PHE A 76 18.51 5.26 -15.27
C PHE A 76 19.03 4.29 -14.20
N LEU A 77 18.66 3.01 -14.29
CA LEU A 77 19.04 2.01 -13.29
C LEU A 77 20.17 1.10 -13.82
N PRO A 78 21.30 0.97 -13.12
CA PRO A 78 22.37 0.06 -13.50
C PRO A 78 21.89 -1.39 -13.60
N LEU A 79 22.48 -2.17 -14.51
CA LEU A 79 22.10 -3.58 -14.72
C LEU A 79 22.17 -4.41 -13.43
N LYS A 80 23.24 -4.24 -12.64
CA LYS A 80 23.40 -4.91 -11.34
C LYS A 80 22.23 -4.67 -10.38
N ALA A 81 21.68 -3.46 -10.35
CA ALA A 81 20.53 -3.16 -9.51
C ALA A 81 19.23 -3.80 -10.04
N LYS A 82 19.09 -3.93 -11.37
CA LYS A 82 17.97 -4.66 -12.00
C LYS A 82 18.02 -6.15 -11.67
N GLU A 83 19.20 -6.75 -11.68
CA GLU A 83 19.42 -8.15 -11.31
C GLU A 83 19.09 -8.39 -9.83
N GLN A 84 19.58 -7.53 -8.94
CA GLN A 84 19.24 -7.59 -7.51
C GLN A 84 17.74 -7.49 -7.26
N LEU A 85 17.06 -6.58 -7.95
CA LEU A 85 15.61 -6.42 -7.81
C LEU A 85 14.86 -7.66 -8.34
N SER A 86 15.32 -8.24 -9.44
CA SER A 86 14.74 -9.47 -10.02
C SER A 86 14.93 -10.66 -9.09
N ALA A 87 16.12 -10.80 -8.50
CA ALA A 87 16.40 -11.82 -7.49
C ALA A 87 15.55 -11.61 -6.23
N LEU A 88 15.33 -10.36 -5.81
CA LEU A 88 14.42 -10.05 -4.69
C LEU A 88 13.00 -10.52 -5.00
N LYS A 89 12.46 -10.18 -6.18
CA LYS A 89 11.11 -10.60 -6.57
C LYS A 89 10.96 -12.12 -6.62
N ALA A 90 11.99 -12.84 -7.06
CA ALA A 90 11.98 -14.30 -7.12
C ALA A 90 11.90 -14.98 -5.74
N ARG A 91 12.26 -14.28 -4.65
CA ARG A 91 12.15 -14.79 -3.27
C ARG A 91 10.73 -14.75 -2.72
N TYR A 92 9.81 -14.05 -3.38
CA TYR A 92 8.45 -13.86 -2.89
C TYR A 92 7.44 -14.63 -3.74
N ASP A 93 6.55 -15.36 -3.08
CA ASP A 93 5.35 -15.92 -3.68
C ASP A 93 4.17 -14.96 -3.43
N PRO A 94 3.48 -14.47 -4.47
CA PRO A 94 2.32 -13.59 -4.29
C PRO A 94 1.17 -14.22 -3.52
N VAL A 95 0.99 -15.55 -3.57
CA VAL A 95 -0.05 -16.27 -2.83
C VAL A 95 0.30 -16.30 -1.35
N GLN A 96 1.55 -16.62 -1.02
CA GLN A 96 2.04 -16.59 0.36
C GLN A 96 1.94 -15.17 0.94
N LEU A 97 2.38 -14.15 0.19
CA LEU A 97 2.27 -12.76 0.61
C LEU A 97 0.82 -12.34 0.83
N ARG A 98 -0.12 -12.86 0.05
CA ARG A 98 -1.55 -12.59 0.26
C ARG A 98 -2.03 -13.17 1.58
N TYR A 99 -1.66 -14.41 1.88
CA TYR A 99 -1.98 -15.05 3.15
C TYR A 99 -1.36 -14.30 4.34
N GLU A 100 -0.08 -13.92 4.24
CA GLU A 100 0.59 -13.11 5.27
C GLU A 100 -0.10 -11.76 5.50
N LEU A 101 -0.62 -11.13 4.44
CA LEU A 101 -1.37 -9.89 4.54
C LEU A 101 -2.68 -10.09 5.29
N ASP A 102 -3.43 -11.14 4.95
CA ASP A 102 -4.71 -11.44 5.59
C ASP A 102 -4.51 -11.74 7.09
N MET A 103 -3.46 -12.48 7.46
CA MET A 103 -3.07 -12.69 8.87
C MET A 103 -2.68 -11.39 9.58
N ALA A 104 -1.90 -10.51 8.94
CA ALA A 104 -1.49 -9.25 9.55
C ALA A 104 -2.69 -8.31 9.78
N LEU A 105 -3.66 -8.32 8.85
CA LEU A 105 -4.91 -7.57 9.01
C LEU A 105 -5.76 -8.10 10.16
N GLU A 106 -5.85 -9.43 10.31
CA GLU A 106 -6.55 -10.05 11.42
C GLU A 106 -5.92 -9.65 12.77
N LYS A 107 -4.60 -9.67 12.89
CA LYS A 107 -3.89 -9.17 14.08
C LYS A 107 -4.20 -7.71 14.37
N LEU A 108 -4.21 -6.86 13.35
CA LEU A 108 -4.54 -5.44 13.49
C LEU A 108 -5.99 -5.24 13.98
N HIS A 109 -6.94 -6.00 13.44
CA HIS A 109 -8.34 -5.97 13.89
C HIS A 109 -8.49 -6.50 15.33
N TYR A 110 -7.74 -7.52 15.69
CA TYR A 110 -7.71 -8.06 17.04
C TYR A 110 -7.17 -7.03 18.04
N ALA A 111 -6.00 -6.45 17.77
CA ALA A 111 -5.39 -5.40 18.59
C ALA A 111 -6.33 -4.19 18.76
N HIS A 112 -7.01 -3.79 17.68
CA HIS A 112 -7.97 -2.70 17.74
C HIS A 112 -9.20 -3.03 18.60
N SER A 113 -9.76 -4.23 18.48
CA SER A 113 -10.95 -4.64 19.24
C SER A 113 -10.68 -4.87 20.74
N HIS A 114 -9.44 -5.18 21.12
CA HIS A 114 -9.01 -5.40 22.51
C HIS A 114 -8.31 -4.19 23.14
N LYS A 115 -8.25 -3.08 22.41
CA LYS A 115 -7.72 -1.83 22.89
C LYS A 115 -8.46 -1.38 24.14
N LYS A 116 -7.73 -1.16 25.23
CA LYS A 116 -8.28 -0.47 26.40
C LYS A 116 -8.62 0.96 25.98
N CYS A 117 -9.91 1.31 26.07
CA CYS A 117 -10.35 2.68 25.87
C CYS A 117 -9.69 3.54 26.96
N ILE A 118 -8.73 4.39 26.60
CA ILE A 118 -8.24 5.42 27.50
C ILE A 118 -9.32 6.51 27.47
N GLU A 119 -10.21 6.52 28.47
CA GLU A 119 -11.09 7.67 28.70
C GLU A 119 -10.20 8.88 29.01
N ILE A 120 -10.08 9.78 28.03
CA ILE A 120 -9.47 11.08 28.26
C ILE A 120 -10.56 11.93 28.91
N CYS A 121 -10.58 11.94 30.25
CA CYS A 121 -11.33 12.92 31.01
C CYS A 121 -10.70 14.30 30.74
N TYR A 122 -11.40 15.16 30.00
CA TYR A 122 -11.05 16.58 30.00
C TYR A 122 -11.49 17.16 31.35
N GLU A 123 -10.53 17.61 32.16
CA GLU A 123 -10.84 18.45 33.33
C GLU A 123 -11.32 19.82 32.81
N GLU A 124 -12.62 20.07 32.95
CA GLU A 124 -13.22 21.38 32.72
C GLU A 124 -12.57 22.40 33.68
N SER A 125 -11.93 23.44 33.12
CA SER A 125 -11.31 24.56 33.84
C SER A 125 -12.22 25.78 33.90
#